data_AF-A0A183KPC5-F1
#
_entry.id   AF-A0A183KPC5-F1
#
_cell.length_a   1.000
_cell.length_b   1.000
_cell.length_c   1.000
_cell.angle_alpha   90.00
_cell.angle_beta   90.00
_cell.angle_gamma   90.00
#
_symmetry.space_group_name_H-M   'P 1'
#
loop_
_entity.id
_entity.type
_entity.pdbx_description
1 polymer ?
#
loop_
_entity_poly.entity_id
_entity_poly.type
_entity_poly.pdbx_seq_one_letter_code
_entity_poly.pdbx_strand_id
1 'polypeptide(L)'
;NKKAAINTSRTGAEKAKARAEYTEVNKQVKRSIRTDKRKYVEDLATTAEKAVREGNIRQLYDTTNKLSGNRRKPERPLKSKEGKVINNIEER
;
A
#
# COMPACT_ATOMS: atom_id res chain seq x y z
N ASN A 1 11.82 4.52 11.65
CA ASN A 1 11.93 4.79 13.10
C ASN A 1 11.09 3.85 13.97
N LYS A 2 9.80 3.60 13.71
CA LYS A 2 8.98 2.65 14.52
C LYS A 2 9.48 1.19 14.54
N LYS A 3 10.06 0.72 13.42
CA LYS A 3 10.73 -0.59 13.34
C LYS A 3 11.97 -0.70 14.24
N ALA A 4 12.69 0.41 14.47
CA ALA A 4 13.85 0.41 15.34
C ALA A 4 13.43 0.29 16.81
N ALA A 5 12.35 0.97 17.21
CA ALA A 5 11.80 0.91 18.56
C ALA A 5 11.38 -0.51 19.00
N ILE A 6 10.84 -1.33 18.08
CA ILE A 6 10.53 -2.75 18.35
C ILE A 6 11.80 -3.58 18.58
N ASN A 7 12.88 -3.26 17.87
CA ASN A 7 14.14 -4.01 17.95
C ASN A 7 15.02 -3.58 19.14
N THR A 8 14.88 -2.33 19.60
CA THR A 8 15.69 -1.77 20.71
C THR A 8 14.99 -1.83 22.08
N SER A 9 13.71 -2.22 22.12
CA SER A 9 12.96 -2.30 23.39
C SER A 9 13.50 -3.41 24.29
N ARG A 10 13.67 -3.09 25.57
CA ARG A 10 14.39 -3.95 26.53
C ARG A 10 13.43 -4.85 27.30
N THR A 11 12.21 -4.37 27.55
CA THR A 11 11.17 -5.11 28.29
C THR A 11 10.06 -5.61 27.37
N GLY A 12 9.36 -6.68 27.76
CA GLY A 12 8.25 -7.24 26.97
C GLY A 12 7.09 -6.26 26.78
N ALA A 13 6.80 -5.44 27.78
CA ALA A 13 5.75 -4.43 27.73
C ALA A 13 6.04 -3.33 26.69
N GLU A 14 7.29 -2.86 26.58
CA GLU A 14 7.71 -1.90 25.56
C GLU A 14 7.58 -2.47 24.15
N LYS A 15 7.98 -3.74 23.95
CA LYS A 15 7.82 -4.45 22.67
C LYS A 15 6.35 -4.54 22.26
N ALA A 16 5.46 -4.84 23.21
CA ALA A 16 4.02 -4.92 22.96
C ALA A 16 3.44 -3.56 22.53
N LYS A 17 3.77 -2.48 23.24
CA LYS A 17 3.33 -1.11 22.88
C LYS A 17 3.83 -0.69 21.50
N ALA A 18 5.11 -0.88 21.21
CA ALA A 18 5.70 -0.53 19.92
C ALA A 18 5.10 -1.35 18.75
N ARG A 19 4.76 -2.63 18.98
CA ARG A 19 4.06 -3.47 17.99
C ARG A 19 2.61 -3.01 17.76
N ALA A 20 1.90 -2.60 18.80
CA ALA A 20 0.54 -2.07 18.70
C ALA A 20 0.52 -0.80 17.83
N GLU A 21 1.37 0.19 18.15
CA GLU A 21 1.51 1.42 17.36
C GLU A 21 1.90 1.15 15.90
N TYR A 22 2.80 0.20 15.66
CA TYR A 22 3.20 -0.19 14.31
C TYR A 22 2.02 -0.76 13.51
N THR A 23 1.18 -1.57 14.16
CA THR A 23 0.02 -2.20 13.52
C THR A 23 -1.01 -1.16 13.10
N GLU A 24 -1.29 -0.17 13.95
CA GLU A 24 -2.22 0.92 13.63
C GLU A 24 -1.74 1.76 12.45
N VAL A 25 -0.46 2.16 12.48
CA VAL A 25 0.14 2.96 11.41
C VAL A 25 0.17 2.17 10.10
N ASN A 26 0.50 0.88 10.16
CA ASN A 26 0.50 0.03 8.98
C ASN A 26 -0.91 -0.11 8.38
N LYS A 27 -1.96 -0.23 9.21
CA LYS A 27 -3.36 -0.21 8.75
C LYS A 27 -3.68 1.12 8.06
N GLN A 28 -3.28 2.25 8.63
CA GLN A 28 -3.50 3.58 8.04
C GLN A 28 -2.79 3.73 6.69
N VAL A 29 -1.52 3.33 6.60
CA VAL A 29 -0.73 3.37 5.36
C VAL A 29 -1.34 2.49 4.28
N LYS A 30 -1.80 1.28 4.63
CA LYS A 30 -2.49 0.42 3.66
C LYS A 30 -3.78 1.04 3.14
N ARG A 31 -4.55 1.70 4.03
CA ARG A 31 -5.76 2.43 3.65
C ARG A 31 -5.42 3.61 2.73
N SER A 32 -4.42 4.42 3.07
CA SER A 32 -4.04 5.57 2.23
C SER A 32 -3.53 5.13 0.86
N ILE A 33 -2.71 4.09 0.76
CA ILE A 33 -2.26 3.51 -0.52
C ILE A 33 -3.45 3.04 -1.36
N ARG A 34 -4.47 2.41 -0.74
CA ARG A 34 -5.67 1.99 -1.44
C ARG A 34 -6.49 3.18 -1.95
N THR A 35 -6.63 4.23 -1.15
CA THR A 35 -7.33 5.46 -1.53
C THR A 35 -6.60 6.19 -2.65
N ASP A 36 -5.28 6.32 -2.55
CA ASP A 36 -4.44 6.97 -3.55
C ASP A 36 -4.54 6.26 -4.91
N LYS A 37 -4.48 4.92 -4.92
CA LYS A 37 -4.72 4.12 -6.13
C LYS A 37 -6.11 4.34 -6.73
N ARG A 38 -7.14 4.47 -5.90
CA ARG A 38 -8.51 4.75 -6.38
C ARG A 38 -8.58 6.12 -7.03
N LYS A 39 -8.03 7.15 -6.38
CA LYS A 39 -7.94 8.50 -6.94
C LYS A 39 -7.23 8.52 -8.28
N TYR A 40 -6.07 7.87 -8.37
CA TYR A 40 -5.32 7.77 -9.63
C TYR A 40 -6.15 7.12 -10.76
N VAL A 41 -6.91 6.05 -10.46
CA VAL A 41 -7.79 5.40 -11.44
C VAL A 41 -8.97 6.29 -11.83
N GLU A 42 -9.58 7.00 -10.87
CA GLU A 42 -10.66 7.97 -11.12
C GLU A 42 -10.17 9.13 -12.00
N ASP A 43 -8.99 9.68 -11.73
CA ASP A 43 -8.38 10.75 -12.53
C ASP A 43 -8.10 10.29 -13.98
N LEU A 44 -7.66 9.04 -14.16
CA LEU A 44 -7.49 8.46 -15.50
C LEU A 44 -8.85 8.30 -16.22
N ALA A 45 -9.89 7.88 -15.51
CA ALA A 45 -11.22 7.70 -16.09
C ALA A 45 -11.83 9.07 -16.51
N THR A 46 -11.75 10.08 -15.65
CA THR A 46 -12.21 11.44 -15.98
C THR A 46 -11.44 12.05 -17.14
N THR A 47 -10.13 11.78 -17.24
CA THR A 47 -9.32 12.20 -18.39
C THR A 47 -9.77 11.50 -19.68
N ALA A 48 -10.08 10.21 -19.62
CA ALA A 48 -10.59 9.46 -20.77
C ALA A 48 -11.95 10.02 -21.24
N GLU A 49 -12.89 10.30 -20.33
CA GLU A 49 -14.18 10.92 -20.67
C GLU A 49 -14.02 12.28 -21.34
N LYS A 50 -13.11 13.12 -20.84
CA LYS A 50 -12.80 14.41 -21.45
C LYS A 50 -12.23 14.24 -22.87
N ALA A 51 -11.32 13.30 -23.07
CA ALA A 51 -10.77 13.01 -24.39
C ALA A 51 -11.83 12.55 -25.40
N VAL A 52 -12.85 11.79 -24.96
CA VAL A 52 -14.01 11.44 -25.82
C VAL A 52 -14.76 12.71 -26.24
N ARG A 53 -15.06 13.60 -25.28
CA ARG A 53 -15.80 14.84 -25.56
C ARG A 53 -15.07 15.77 -26.52
N GLU A 54 -13.74 15.81 -26.43
CA GLU A 54 -12.87 16.62 -27.29
C GLU A 54 -12.53 15.93 -28.63
N GLY A 55 -12.94 14.66 -28.82
CA GLY A 55 -12.60 13.89 -30.02
C GLY A 55 -11.12 13.49 -30.10
N ASN A 56 -10.38 13.52 -28.98
CA ASN A 56 -8.96 13.17 -28.94
C ASN A 56 -8.76 11.65 -28.80
N ILE A 57 -8.85 10.96 -29.95
CA ILE A 57 -8.78 9.48 -30.03
C ILE A 57 -7.43 8.94 -29.51
N ARG A 58 -6.33 9.65 -29.76
CA ARG A 58 -4.99 9.19 -29.32
C ARG A 58 -4.89 9.15 -27.80
N GLN A 59 -5.32 10.23 -27.13
CA GLN A 59 -5.32 10.27 -25.65
C GLN A 59 -6.27 9.24 -25.04
N LEU A 60 -7.42 9.01 -25.67
CA LEU A 60 -8.37 7.97 -25.25
C LEU A 60 -7.71 6.57 -25.26
N TYR A 61 -7.00 6.24 -26.33
CA TYR A 61 -6.32 4.94 -26.45
C TYR A 61 -5.21 4.78 -25.39
N ASP A 62 -4.38 5.80 -25.21
CA ASP A 62 -3.27 5.76 -24.25
C ASP A 62 -3.76 5.63 -22.79
N THR A 63 -4.83 6.34 -22.44
CA THR A 63 -5.44 6.27 -21.10
C THR A 63 -6.13 4.93 -20.84
N THR A 64 -6.83 4.39 -21.84
CA THR A 64 -7.48 3.06 -21.76
C THR A 64 -6.45 1.93 -21.62
N ASN A 65 -5.31 2.04 -22.31
CA ASN A 65 -4.20 1.10 -22.15
C ASN A 65 -3.59 1.15 -20.74
N LYS A 66 -3.46 2.36 -20.15
CA LYS A 66 -2.99 2.50 -18.76
C LYS A 66 -3.97 1.89 -17.75
N LEU A 67 -5.29 2.03 -17.98
CA LEU A 67 -6.32 1.43 -17.13
C LEU A 67 -6.35 -0.10 -17.20
N SER A 68 -6.14 -0.67 -18.39
CA SER A 68 -6.16 -2.13 -18.62
C SER A 68 -4.87 -2.84 -18.16
N GLY A 69 -3.74 -2.15 -18.04
CA GLY A 69 -2.42 -2.69 -17.71
C GLY A 69 -2.20 -3.19 -16.26
N ASN A 70 -3.25 -3.53 -15.53
CA ASN A 70 -3.16 -3.89 -14.10
C ASN A 70 -2.55 -5.29 -13.86
N ARG A 71 -1.23 -5.38 -13.69
CA ARG A 71 -0.57 -6.55 -13.08
C ARG A 71 -0.65 -6.48 -11.55
N ARG A 72 -1.39 -7.41 -10.94
CA ARG A 72 -1.48 -7.63 -9.49
C ARG A 72 -0.10 -8.05 -8.94
N LYS A 73 0.68 -7.12 -8.39
CA LYS A 73 1.83 -7.50 -7.56
C LYS A 73 1.31 -8.02 -6.21
N PRO A 74 1.66 -9.23 -5.78
CA PRO A 74 1.31 -9.71 -4.45
C PRO A 74 1.98 -8.84 -3.38
N GLU A 75 1.30 -8.69 -2.25
CA GLU A 75 1.85 -8.02 -1.08
C GLU A 75 3.11 -8.77 -0.63
N ARG A 76 4.24 -8.06 -0.48
CA ARG A 76 5.48 -8.67 0.02
C ARG A 76 5.49 -8.61 1.54
N PRO A 77 5.55 -9.76 2.24
CA PRO A 77 5.71 -9.78 3.70
C PRO A 77 7.05 -9.16 4.11
N LEU A 78 7.05 -8.44 5.23
CA LEU A 78 8.26 -7.86 5.79
C LEU A 78 9.01 -8.88 6.64
N LYS A 79 10.32 -8.98 6.39
CA LYS A 79 11.24 -9.86 7.12
C LYS A 79 12.03 -9.06 8.16
N SER A 80 12.35 -9.67 9.30
CA SER A 80 13.29 -9.14 10.31
C SER A 80 14.73 -9.18 9.78
N LYS A 81 15.69 -8.66 10.56
CA LYS A 81 17.12 -8.80 10.24
C LYS A 81 17.56 -10.27 10.23
N GLU A 82 16.89 -11.15 10.98
CA GLU A 82 17.10 -12.61 10.92
C GLU A 82 16.33 -13.28 9.76
N GLY A 83 15.74 -12.51 8.84
CA GLY A 83 15.01 -13.04 7.69
C GLY A 83 13.64 -13.66 8.02
N LYS A 84 13.24 -13.67 9.30
CA LYS A 84 11.95 -14.22 9.76
C LYS A 84 10.84 -13.28 9.33
N VAL A 85 9.81 -13.80 8.64
CA VAL A 85 8.62 -13.01 8.33
C VAL A 85 8.00 -12.59 9.65
N ILE A 86 7.77 -11.29 9.82
CA ILE A 86 7.10 -10.76 11.00
C ILE A 86 5.61 -11.06 10.83
N ASN A 87 5.24 -12.34 10.98
CA ASN A 87 3.86 -12.78 10.98
C ASN A 87 3.23 -12.41 12.33
N ASN A 88 1.94 -12.05 12.28
CA ASN A 88 1.08 -12.12 13.45
C ASN A 88 0.96 -13.62 13.80
N ILE A 89 0.98 -13.96 15.09
CA ILE A 89 0.79 -15.33 15.62
C ILE A 89 2.09 -16.16 15.60
N GLU A 90 2.84 -16.10 16.70
CA GLU A 90 3.30 -17.35 17.28
C GLU A 90 2.20 -17.76 18.25
N GLU A 91 1.55 -18.88 17.95
CA GLU A 91 0.77 -19.68 18.89
C GLU A 91 1.63 -19.91 20.14
N ARG A 92 1.27 -19.27 21.24
CA ARG A 92 0.83 -19.85 22.53
C ARG A 92 1.16 -18.92 23.69
#